data_AF-A0A5J4KXG8-F1
#
_entry.id   AF-A0A5J4KXG8-F1
#
_cell.length_a   1.000
_cell.length_b   1.000
_cell.length_c   1.000
_cell.angle_alpha   90.00
_cell.angle_beta   90.00
_cell.angle_gamma   90.00
#
_symmetry.space_group_name_H-M   'P 1'
#
loop_
_entity.id
_entity.type
_entity.pdbx_description
1 polymer ?
#
loop_
_entity_poly.entity_id
_entity_poly.type
_entity_poly.pdbx_seq_one_letter_code
_entity_poly.pdbx_strand_id
1 'polypeptide(L)'
;MGKPEVLRSSPQIPYQEIRLLWFCDYWDGPLSGVCFYWGQRYWFEAIEPEKDNYGYPRTMGVYILSAEDLQSEEESQRRFQQYVGMHTTYDDPENCSVEEPPRSGEDREKFYSWSKQQPKRDYRHNEMVGWFEV
;
A
#
# COMPACT_ATOMS: atom_id res chain seq x y z
N MET A 1 -22.83 -10.48 7.17
CA MET A 1 -22.87 -9.03 6.96
C MET A 1 -22.74 -8.75 5.48
N GLY A 2 -23.52 -7.82 4.93
CA GLY A 2 -23.42 -7.47 3.51
C GLY A 2 -22.15 -6.65 3.24
N LYS A 3 -21.53 -6.84 2.08
CA LYS A 3 -20.40 -6.00 1.61
C LYS A 3 -20.79 -4.51 1.67
N PRO A 4 -19.88 -3.61 2.13
CA PRO A 4 -20.06 -2.16 2.07
C PRO A 4 -20.64 -1.67 0.75
N GLU A 5 -21.48 -0.63 0.79
CA GLU A 5 -22.19 -0.11 -0.40
C GLU A 5 -21.24 0.26 -1.53
N VAL A 6 -20.07 0.82 -1.20
CA VAL A 6 -19.01 1.18 -2.14
C VAL A 6 -18.47 -0.01 -2.96
N LEU A 7 -18.47 -1.22 -2.38
CA LEU A 7 -18.08 -2.45 -3.09
C LEU A 7 -19.16 -2.92 -4.06
N ARG A 8 -20.43 -2.60 -3.79
CA ARG A 8 -21.55 -2.99 -4.66
C ARG A 8 -21.65 -2.10 -5.89
N SER A 9 -21.19 -0.86 -5.80
CA SER A 9 -21.17 0.11 -6.89
C SER A 9 -19.89 0.06 -7.74
N SER A 10 -18.89 -0.73 -7.34
CA SER A 10 -17.57 -0.77 -7.98
C SER A 10 -17.23 -2.19 -8.44
N PRO A 11 -16.52 -2.35 -9.57
CA PRO A 11 -16.23 -3.67 -10.11
C PRO A 11 -15.24 -4.44 -9.24
N GLN A 12 -15.43 -5.76 -9.17
CA GLN A 12 -14.40 -6.67 -8.67
C GLN A 12 -13.31 -6.83 -9.73
N ILE A 13 -12.06 -6.60 -9.35
CA ILE A 13 -10.86 -6.76 -10.16
C ILE A 13 -10.29 -8.16 -9.85
N PRO A 14 -10.02 -9.00 -10.86
CA PRO A 14 -9.30 -10.26 -10.64
C PRO A 14 -7.92 -9.98 -10.05
N TYR A 15 -7.56 -10.67 -8.96
CA TYR A 15 -6.27 -10.45 -8.28
C TYR A 15 -5.06 -10.57 -9.22
N GLN A 16 -5.14 -11.42 -10.24
CA GLN A 16 -4.09 -11.64 -11.24
C GLN A 16 -3.82 -10.40 -12.13
N GLU A 17 -4.76 -9.46 -12.20
CA GLU A 17 -4.59 -8.18 -12.92
C GLU A 17 -3.94 -7.09 -12.05
N ILE A 18 -3.84 -7.33 -10.73
CA ILE A 18 -3.20 -6.42 -9.79
C ILE A 18 -1.75 -6.84 -9.58
N ARG A 19 -0.84 -5.89 -9.73
CA ARG A 19 0.56 -6.05 -9.31
C ARG A 19 0.84 -5.12 -8.15
N LEU A 20 1.02 -5.66 -6.95
CA LEU A 20 1.47 -4.87 -5.81
C LEU A 20 2.89 -4.36 -6.08
N LEU A 21 3.17 -3.08 -5.81
CA LEU A 21 4.49 -2.48 -6.00
C LEU A 21 5.23 -2.35 -4.67
N TRP A 22 4.57 -1.81 -3.65
CA TRP A 22 5.03 -1.82 -2.26
C TRP A 22 3.86 -1.67 -1.29
N PHE A 23 4.09 -2.04 -0.03
CA PHE A 23 3.12 -1.83 1.05
C PHE A 23 3.65 -0.89 2.15
N CYS A 24 2.74 -0.19 2.80
CA CYS A 24 3.03 0.78 3.86
C CYS A 24 2.63 0.25 5.24
N ASP A 25 1.52 -0.47 5.32
CA ASP A 25 1.01 -1.06 6.55
C ASP A 25 0.91 -2.58 6.42
N TYR A 26 1.24 -3.28 7.52
CA TYR A 26 1.22 -4.73 7.57
C TYR A 26 0.76 -5.23 8.94
N TRP A 27 0.03 -6.34 8.93
CA TRP A 27 -0.20 -7.17 10.12
C TRP A 27 0.17 -8.61 9.77
N ASP A 28 -0.79 -9.41 9.29
CA ASP A 28 -0.55 -10.74 8.68
C ASP A 28 -0.46 -10.70 7.13
N GLY A 29 -0.14 -9.53 6.58
CA GLY A 29 -0.08 -9.28 5.15
C GLY A 29 -0.28 -7.80 4.82
N PRO A 30 -0.07 -7.40 3.55
CA PRO A 30 -0.27 -6.02 3.10
C PRO A 30 -1.68 -5.50 3.43
N LEU A 31 -1.74 -4.34 4.08
CA LEU A 31 -3.00 -3.67 4.40
C LEU A 31 -3.24 -2.43 3.54
N SER A 32 -2.16 -1.80 3.09
CA SER A 32 -2.21 -0.59 2.29
C SER A 32 -0.93 -0.41 1.48
N GLY A 33 -0.98 0.31 0.37
CA GLY A 33 0.21 0.62 -0.42
C GLY A 33 -0.12 0.99 -1.85
N VAL A 34 0.88 0.89 -2.72
CA VAL A 34 0.72 1.21 -4.14
C VAL A 34 0.69 -0.07 -4.96
N CYS A 35 -0.27 -0.16 -5.87
CA CYS A 35 -0.38 -1.21 -6.86
C CYS A 35 -0.38 -0.64 -8.29
N PHE A 36 -0.16 -1.52 -9.24
CA PHE A 36 -0.25 -1.26 -10.67
C PHE A 36 -1.41 -2.05 -11.26
N TYR A 37 -2.28 -1.36 -11.97
CA TYR A 37 -3.46 -1.92 -12.62
C TYR A 37 -3.67 -1.17 -13.94
N TRP A 38 -3.94 -1.88 -15.04
CA TRP A 38 -4.26 -1.28 -16.35
C TRP A 38 -3.35 -0.13 -16.79
N GLY A 39 -2.04 -0.26 -16.57
CA GLY A 39 -1.06 0.74 -17.02
C GLY A 39 -0.85 1.93 -16.08
N GLN A 40 -1.56 1.99 -14.94
CA GLN A 40 -1.48 3.11 -14.00
C GLN A 40 -1.22 2.64 -12.56
N ARG A 41 -0.73 3.56 -11.72
CA ARG A 41 -0.49 3.34 -10.29
C ARG A 41 -1.68 3.82 -9.48
N TYR A 42 -2.10 3.01 -8.53
CA TYR A 42 -3.23 3.26 -7.65
C TYR A 42 -2.85 2.98 -6.21
N TRP A 43 -3.63 3.55 -5.29
CA TRP A 43 -3.57 3.14 -3.89
C TRP A 43 -4.43 1.92 -3.68
N PHE A 44 -3.92 0.90 -2.98
CA PHE A 44 -4.75 -0.18 -2.47
C PHE A 44 -4.89 -0.07 -0.95
N GLU A 45 -6.05 -0.45 -0.42
CA GLU A 45 -6.28 -0.45 1.03
C GLU A 45 -7.36 -1.43 1.47
N ALA A 46 -7.17 -2.09 2.61
CA ALA A 46 -8.14 -3.00 3.19
C ALA A 46 -9.45 -2.26 3.56
N ILE A 47 -10.57 -2.73 2.99
CA ILE A 47 -11.92 -2.26 3.26
C ILE A 47 -12.56 -3.21 4.28
N GLU A 48 -12.20 -3.06 5.55
CA GLU A 48 -12.81 -3.83 6.63
C GLU A 48 -13.41 -2.91 7.71
N PRO A 49 -14.62 -3.22 8.21
CA PRO A 49 -15.36 -2.36 9.11
C PRO A 49 -14.81 -2.33 10.54
N GLU A 50 -13.98 -3.30 10.94
CA GLU A 50 -13.43 -3.40 12.30
C GLU A 50 -11.96 -3.82 12.27
N LYS A 51 -11.09 -3.04 12.95
CA LYS A 51 -9.64 -3.22 12.98
C LYS A 51 -9.17 -4.57 13.54
N ASP A 52 -10.06 -5.31 14.20
CA ASP A 52 -9.72 -6.54 14.94
C ASP A 52 -10.23 -7.82 14.26
N ASN A 53 -10.90 -7.73 13.11
CA ASN A 53 -11.50 -8.89 12.46
C ASN A 53 -11.23 -8.88 10.95
N TYR A 54 -9.94 -8.85 10.58
CA TYR A 54 -9.50 -9.02 9.20
C TYR A 54 -9.86 -10.43 8.71
N GLY A 55 -11.07 -10.57 8.16
CA GLY A 55 -11.60 -11.83 7.68
C GLY A 55 -10.91 -12.24 6.39
N TYR A 56 -10.48 -13.50 6.27
CA TYR A 56 -10.01 -14.04 4.99
C TYR A 56 -11.20 -14.54 4.14
N PRO A 57 -11.23 -14.25 2.82
CA PRO A 57 -10.30 -13.42 2.07
C PRO A 57 -10.49 -11.92 2.36
N ARG A 58 -9.38 -11.16 2.41
CA ARG A 58 -9.40 -9.71 2.69
C ARG A 58 -9.87 -8.96 1.46
N THR A 59 -10.78 -8.02 1.64
CA THR A 59 -11.21 -7.14 0.55
C THR A 59 -10.37 -5.87 0.52
N MET A 60 -9.73 -5.61 -0.62
CA MET A 60 -8.87 -4.45 -0.85
C MET A 60 -9.53 -3.52 -1.87
N GLY A 61 -9.75 -2.26 -1.51
CA GLY A 61 -10.17 -1.20 -2.43
C GLY A 61 -9.00 -0.69 -3.25
N VAL A 62 -9.27 -0.25 -4.47
CA VAL A 62 -8.29 0.39 -5.37
C VAL A 62 -8.75 1.81 -5.67
N TYR A 63 -7.95 2.80 -5.30
CA TYR A 63 -8.30 4.22 -5.32
C TYR A 63 -7.36 4.99 -6.24
N ILE A 64 -7.92 5.97 -6.96
CA ILE A 64 -7.14 6.90 -7.79
C ILE A 64 -6.20 7.70 -6.89
N LEU A 65 -4.94 7.81 -7.30
CA LEU A 65 -3.99 8.77 -6.73
C LEU A 65 -3.90 9.97 -7.65
N SER A 66 -3.94 11.18 -7.08
CA SER A 66 -3.52 12.37 -7.83
C SER A 66 -2.01 12.29 -8.12
N ALA A 67 -1.54 13.10 -9.06
CA ALA A 67 -0.10 13.18 -9.34
C ALA A 67 0.70 13.61 -8.09
N GLU A 68 0.13 14.48 -7.25
CA GLU A 68 0.74 14.95 -6.00
C GLU A 68 0.79 13.84 -4.95
N ASP A 69 -0.31 13.08 -4.80
CA ASP A 69 -0.36 11.95 -3.87
C ASP A 69 0.62 10.85 -4.26
N LEU A 70 0.67 10.50 -5.55
CA LEU A 70 1.62 9.52 -6.06
C LEU A 70 3.06 9.97 -5.82
N GLN A 71 3.37 11.23 -6.09
CA GLN A 71 4.71 11.78 -5.84
C GLN A 71 5.07 11.74 -4.35
N SER A 72 4.11 12.02 -3.47
CA SER A 72 4.30 11.91 -2.01
C SER A 72 4.59 10.46 -1.59
N GLU A 73 3.85 9.49 -2.13
CA GLU A 73 4.09 8.08 -1.83
C GLU A 73 5.41 7.57 -2.41
N GLU A 74 5.81 8.01 -3.61
CA GLU A 74 7.11 7.68 -4.21
C GLU A 74 8.27 8.27 -3.38
N GLU A 75 8.16 9.50 -2.89
CA GLU A 75 9.17 10.10 -2.00
C GLU A 75 9.25 9.37 -0.66
N SER A 76 8.09 8.99 -0.10
CA SER A 76 8.02 8.21 1.14
C SER A 76 8.69 6.85 0.97
N GLN A 77 8.40 6.15 -0.12
CA GLN A 77 9.00 4.86 -0.43
C GLN A 77 10.51 4.98 -0.65
N ARG A 78 10.96 5.99 -1.40
CA ARG A 78 12.39 6.27 -1.63
C ARG A 78 13.14 6.49 -0.30
N ARG A 79 12.54 7.24 0.63
CA ARG A 79 13.11 7.44 1.97
C ARG A 79 13.08 6.16 2.80
N PHE A 80 12.01 5.38 2.72
CA PHE A 80 11.92 4.11 3.42
C PHE A 80 13.04 3.17 2.97
N GLN A 81 13.28 3.04 1.66
CA GLN A 81 14.36 2.25 1.10
C GLN A 81 15.74 2.77 1.55
N GLN A 82 15.93 4.09 1.58
CA GLN A 82 17.18 4.71 2.01
C GLN A 82 17.51 4.41 3.50
N TYR A 83 16.51 4.53 4.38
CA TYR A 83 16.71 4.58 5.84
C TYR A 83 16.26 3.33 6.61
N VAL A 84 15.41 2.49 6.01
CA VAL A 84 14.84 1.29 6.65
C VAL A 84 15.18 0.03 5.86
N GLY A 85 14.96 0.03 4.54
CA GLY A 85 15.29 -1.07 3.64
C GLY A 85 14.19 -1.39 2.64
N MET A 86 14.33 -2.49 1.89
CA MET A 86 13.47 -2.83 0.75
C MET A 86 12.42 -3.92 1.01
N HIS A 87 12.30 -4.40 2.26
CA HIS A 87 11.45 -5.55 2.64
C HIS A 87 9.94 -5.37 2.39
N THR A 88 9.50 -4.16 2.02
CA THR A 88 8.10 -3.88 1.65
C THR A 88 7.88 -3.75 0.15
N THR A 89 8.92 -3.89 -0.67
CA THR A 89 8.89 -3.69 -2.12
C THR A 89 8.71 -5.02 -2.85
N TYR A 90 7.83 -5.05 -3.84
CA TYR A 90 7.57 -6.19 -4.73
C TYR A 90 8.03 -5.93 -6.18
N ASP A 91 8.27 -4.67 -6.56
CA ASP A 91 8.54 -4.26 -7.94
C ASP A 91 9.93 -4.66 -8.47
N ASP A 92 10.76 -5.33 -7.64
CA ASP A 92 12.09 -5.77 -8.07
C ASP A 92 12.49 -7.13 -7.46
N PRO A 93 12.23 -8.24 -8.18
CA PRO A 93 12.68 -9.57 -7.76
C PRO A 93 14.21 -9.73 -7.79
N GLU A 94 14.95 -8.89 -8.53
CA GLU A 94 16.41 -8.93 -8.59
C GLU A 94 17.05 -8.16 -7.42
N ASN A 95 16.45 -7.05 -6.96
CA ASN A 95 16.87 -6.33 -5.74
C ASN A 95 16.40 -6.94 -4.43
N CYS A 96 15.49 -7.92 -4.45
CA CYS A 96 15.14 -8.69 -3.25
C CYS A 96 16.29 -9.54 -2.69
N SER A 97 17.45 -9.59 -3.39
CA SER A 97 18.50 -10.58 -3.17
C SER A 97 19.88 -10.06 -2.77
N VAL A 98 20.03 -8.77 -2.44
CA VAL A 98 21.26 -8.31 -1.78
C VAL A 98 20.96 -8.14 -0.31
N GLU A 99 21.60 -8.96 0.53
CA GLU A 99 21.67 -8.79 1.99
C GLU A 99 22.34 -7.44 2.30
N GLU A 100 21.62 -6.34 2.09
CA GLU A 100 22.09 -5.06 2.56
C GLU A 100 22.16 -5.15 4.08
N PRO A 101 23.29 -4.73 4.68
CA PRO A 101 23.40 -4.72 6.13
C PRO A 101 22.22 -3.91 6.69
N PRO A 102 21.58 -4.41 7.76
CA PRO A 102 20.45 -3.74 8.37
C PRO A 102 20.85 -2.30 8.68
N ARG A 103 20.00 -1.35 8.27
CA ARG A 103 20.22 0.08 8.57
C ARG A 103 20.31 0.28 10.07
N SER A 104 21.18 1.20 10.48
CA SER A 104 21.37 1.49 11.90
C SER A 104 20.05 1.95 12.55
N GLY A 105 19.95 1.80 13.88
CA GLY A 105 18.79 2.31 14.62
C GLY A 105 18.59 3.83 14.40
N GLU A 106 19.68 4.59 14.33
CA GLU A 106 19.67 6.03 14.06
C GLU A 106 19.12 6.35 12.67
N ASP A 107 19.47 5.56 11.65
CA ASP A 107 18.95 5.76 10.29
C ASP A 107 17.44 5.50 10.22
N ARG A 108 16.98 4.41 10.87
CA ARG A 108 15.55 4.12 10.97
C ARG A 108 14.80 5.25 11.68
N GLU A 109 15.39 5.81 12.74
CA GLU A 109 14.80 6.92 13.49
C GLU A 109 14.64 8.19 12.63
N LYS A 110 15.57 8.47 11.71
CA LYS A 110 15.43 9.58 10.75
C LYS A 110 14.16 9.43 9.91
N PHE A 111 13.90 8.24 9.40
CA PHE A 111 12.67 7.98 8.62
C PHE A 111 11.42 8.15 9.47
N TYR A 112 11.34 7.50 10.64
CA TYR A 112 10.13 7.55 11.45
C TYR A 112 9.87 8.95 12.03
N SER A 113 10.92 9.71 12.34
CA SER A 113 10.79 11.11 12.79
C SER A 113 10.29 12.02 11.68
N TRP A 114 10.75 11.81 10.44
CA TRP A 114 10.23 12.51 9.26
C TRP A 114 8.79 12.09 8.92
N SER A 115 8.49 10.80 8.97
CA SER A 115 7.17 10.24 8.64
C SER A 115 6.08 10.74 9.59
N LYS A 116 6.38 10.93 10.88
CA LYS A 116 5.44 11.53 11.86
C LYS A 116 5.03 12.97 11.53
N GLN A 117 5.82 13.68 10.72
CA GLN A 117 5.54 15.06 10.30
C GLN A 117 4.74 15.10 8.98
N GLN A 118 4.60 13.97 8.30
CA GLN A 118 3.83 13.89 7.08
C GLN A 118 2.32 13.80 7.38
N PRO A 119 1.45 14.26 6.46
CA PRO A 119 0.03 14.01 6.54
C PRO A 119 -0.26 12.51 6.69
N LYS A 120 -1.35 12.17 7.41
CA LYS A 120 -1.83 10.79 7.45
C LYS A 120 -2.32 10.39 6.07
N ARG A 121 -1.97 9.18 5.66
CA ARG A 121 -2.49 8.57 4.44
C ARG A 121 -3.96 8.23 4.63
N ASP A 122 -4.81 8.85 3.83
CA ASP A 122 -6.21 8.50 3.75
C ASP A 122 -6.72 8.82 2.35
N TYR A 123 -6.70 7.81 1.48
CA TYR A 123 -7.16 7.92 0.10
C TYR A 123 -8.55 7.30 -0.09
N ARG A 124 -9.23 6.91 0.99
CA ARG A 124 -10.58 6.32 0.92
C ARG A 124 -11.63 7.31 0.42
N HIS A 125 -11.31 8.60 0.49
CA HIS A 125 -12.12 9.70 -0.04
C HIS A 125 -11.97 9.87 -1.56
N ASN A 126 -10.94 9.28 -2.16
CA ASN A 126 -10.73 9.35 -3.61
C ASN A 126 -11.69 8.39 -4.33
N GLU A 127 -11.80 8.56 -5.65
CA GLU A 127 -12.59 7.66 -6.47
C GLU A 127 -12.03 6.23 -6.41
N MET A 128 -12.90 5.27 -6.08
CA MET A 128 -12.56 3.86 -6.07
C MET A 128 -12.84 3.28 -7.47
N VAL A 129 -11.81 2.76 -8.13
CA VAL A 129 -11.92 2.18 -9.48
C VAL A 129 -12.35 0.72 -9.47
N GLY A 130 -12.21 0.06 -8.32
CA GLY A 130 -12.61 -1.32 -8.10
C GLY A 130 -12.07 -1.87 -6.80
N TRP A 131 -12.20 -3.17 -6.62
CA TRP A 131 -11.71 -3.88 -5.43
C TRP A 131 -11.29 -5.30 -5.78
N PHE A 132 -10.38 -5.88 -5.01
CA PHE A 132 -9.93 -7.27 -5.18
C PHE A 132 -9.92 -8.01 -3.84
N GLU A 133 -9.82 -9.34 -3.89
CA GLU A 133 -9.71 -10.20 -2.71
C GLU A 133 -8.31 -10.83 -2.65
N VAL A 134 -7.72 -10.89 -1.45
CA VAL A 134 -6.40 -11.49 -1.15
C VAL A 134 -6.46 -12.44 0.04
#